data_AF-A0A1J5BPP0-F1
#
_entry.id   AF-A0A1J5BPP0-F1
#
_cell.length_a   1.000
_cell.length_b   1.000
_cell.length_c   1.000
_cell.angle_alpha   90.00
_cell.angle_beta   90.00
_cell.angle_gamma   90.00
#
_symmetry.space_group_name_H-M   'P 1'
#
loop_
_entity.id
_entity.type
_entity.pdbx_description
1 polymer ?
#
loop_
_entity_poly.entity_id
_entity_poly.type
_entity_poly.pdbx_seq_one_letter_code
_entity_poly.pdbx_strand_id
1 'polypeptide(L)'
;MNCAVEFPILQIGEFVLTHPKIAIPDNAATFAINASNERFWEPPVRRYVKECLAGETGPRGRDFGMRWVASLIAEAYRVLVRGGVFLYPVDDRSRETGGRLGLLHEANPIAFIMEQAGGAAITGRSRILDQEPTDLHQRTPFIFGSRGEVELIHAYHKDYVEGRDSNSYDFPLFGNRSLFRNE
;
A
#
# COMPACT_ATOMS: atom_id res chain seq x y z
N MET A 1 -17.25 6.03 16.77
CA MET A 1 -17.08 5.66 15.35
C MET A 1 -17.38 6.90 14.53
N ASN A 2 -16.35 7.72 14.25
CA ASN A 2 -16.49 8.91 13.41
C ASN A 2 -15.90 8.55 12.04
N CYS A 3 -16.79 8.25 11.10
CA CYS A 3 -16.44 7.91 9.74
C CYS A 3 -16.05 9.18 8.95
N ALA A 4 -15.23 9.04 7.90
CA ALA A 4 -14.76 10.18 7.09
C ALA A 4 -15.92 10.87 6.34
N VAL A 5 -15.73 12.15 5.99
CA VAL A 5 -16.79 12.99 5.45
C VAL A 5 -16.25 13.81 4.27
N GLU A 6 -17.00 13.87 3.17
CA GLU A 6 -16.64 14.66 1.98
C GLU A 6 -17.44 15.96 1.91
N PHE A 7 -16.73 17.05 1.59
CA PHE A 7 -17.30 18.35 1.30
C PHE A 7 -16.73 18.92 -0.01
N PRO A 8 -17.43 18.85 -1.15
CA PRO A 8 -17.09 19.66 -2.32
C PRO A 8 -17.28 21.16 -2.07
N ILE A 9 -16.45 21.96 -2.73
CA ILE A 9 -16.57 23.42 -2.78
C ILE A 9 -17.57 23.79 -3.86
N LEU A 10 -18.66 24.48 -3.50
CA LEU A 10 -19.53 25.13 -4.46
C LEU A 10 -18.88 26.39 -5.02
N GLN A 11 -19.30 26.84 -6.20
CA GLN A 11 -18.81 28.05 -6.87
C GLN A 11 -19.00 29.34 -6.02
N ILE A 12 -19.77 29.26 -4.93
CA ILE A 12 -20.01 30.30 -3.91
C ILE A 12 -19.04 30.25 -2.71
N GLY A 13 -18.05 29.35 -2.72
CA GLY A 13 -17.05 29.23 -1.65
C GLY A 13 -17.50 28.43 -0.41
N GLU A 14 -18.65 27.77 -0.48
CA GLU A 14 -19.18 26.95 0.61
C GLU A 14 -18.83 25.47 0.43
N PHE A 15 -18.54 24.81 1.55
CA PHE A 15 -18.34 23.36 1.65
C PHE A 15 -19.67 22.67 1.97
N VAL A 16 -20.14 21.77 1.10
CA VAL A 16 -21.42 21.06 1.31
C VAL A 16 -21.18 19.59 1.61
N LEU A 17 -21.78 19.09 2.68
CA LEU A 17 -21.72 17.66 3.03
C LEU A 17 -22.37 16.80 1.94
N THR A 18 -21.60 15.95 1.25
CA THR A 18 -22.13 15.03 0.23
C THR A 18 -22.13 13.57 0.65
N HIS A 19 -21.04 13.10 1.26
CA HIS A 19 -20.91 11.72 1.70
C HIS A 19 -20.65 11.67 3.20
N PRO A 20 -21.71 11.55 4.02
CA PRO A 20 -21.54 11.30 5.44
C PRO A 20 -21.06 9.85 5.63
N LYS A 21 -20.14 9.68 6.57
CA LYS A 21 -19.68 8.39 7.04
C LYS A 21 -19.10 7.45 5.99
N ILE A 22 -18.15 7.97 5.21
CA ILE A 22 -17.34 7.18 4.30
C ILE A 22 -16.67 6.02 5.06
N ALA A 23 -16.84 4.82 4.51
CA ALA A 23 -16.23 3.59 4.98
C ALA A 23 -15.49 2.92 3.81
N ILE A 24 -14.22 2.63 4.01
CA ILE A 24 -13.38 1.94 3.04
C ILE A 24 -13.74 0.45 3.07
N PRO A 25 -13.95 -0.21 1.92
CA PRO A 25 -14.13 -1.66 1.87
C PRO A 25 -12.91 -2.40 2.43
N ASP A 26 -13.12 -3.43 3.25
CA ASP A 26 -12.04 -4.23 3.85
C ASP A 26 -11.16 -4.92 2.80
N ASN A 27 -11.78 -5.39 1.72
CA ASN A 27 -11.13 -6.07 0.61
C ASN A 27 -11.24 -5.23 -0.66
N ALA A 28 -10.20 -5.27 -1.49
CA ALA A 28 -10.21 -4.58 -2.77
C ALA A 28 -9.40 -5.30 -3.84
N ALA A 29 -9.78 -5.03 -5.09
CA ALA A 29 -9.15 -5.58 -6.30
C ALA A 29 -8.40 -4.48 -7.06
N THR A 30 -7.85 -3.49 -6.37
CA THR A 30 -7.08 -2.40 -6.99
C THR A 30 -5.89 -2.01 -6.13
N PHE A 31 -4.71 -1.96 -6.74
CA PHE A 31 -3.50 -1.48 -6.10
C PHE A 31 -2.87 -0.34 -6.89
N ALA A 32 -2.20 0.56 -6.18
CA ALA A 32 -1.47 1.67 -6.78
C ALA A 32 -0.03 1.71 -6.32
N ILE A 33 0.90 1.55 -7.27
CA ILE A 33 2.34 1.56 -7.03
C ILE A 33 3.07 2.02 -8.30
N ASN A 34 4.20 2.71 -8.14
CA ASN A 34 5.05 3.08 -9.26
C ASN A 34 5.84 1.86 -9.78
N ALA A 35 5.28 1.14 -10.75
CA ALA A 35 5.86 -0.07 -11.33
C ALA A 35 7.28 0.12 -11.91
N SER A 36 7.66 1.34 -12.30
CA SER A 36 9.02 1.62 -12.80
C SER A 36 10.13 1.38 -11.74
N ASN A 37 9.75 1.25 -10.47
CA ASN A 37 10.66 1.03 -9.35
C ASN A 37 10.77 -0.45 -8.93
N GLU A 38 10.16 -1.41 -9.66
CA GLU A 38 10.09 -2.82 -9.26
C GLU A 38 11.43 -3.42 -8.80
N ARG A 39 12.50 -3.11 -9.54
CA ARG A 39 13.86 -3.60 -9.26
C ARG A 39 14.42 -3.18 -7.90
N PHE A 40 13.88 -2.12 -7.29
CA PHE A 40 14.35 -1.57 -6.03
C PHE A 40 13.44 -1.91 -4.84
N TRP A 41 12.28 -2.52 -5.08
CA TRP A 41 11.35 -2.86 -4.01
C TRP A 41 11.90 -3.96 -3.11
N GLU A 42 11.54 -3.88 -1.84
CA GLU A 42 11.74 -4.98 -0.90
C GLU A 42 10.96 -6.24 -1.35
N PRO A 43 11.47 -7.46 -1.07
CA PRO A 43 10.81 -8.70 -1.48
C PRO A 43 9.32 -8.83 -1.08
N PRO A 44 8.87 -8.40 0.12
CA PRO A 44 7.45 -8.40 0.49
C PRO A 44 6.53 -7.65 -0.48
N VAL A 45 6.97 -6.48 -0.94
CA VAL A 45 6.19 -5.66 -1.87
C VAL A 45 6.18 -6.30 -3.25
N ARG A 46 7.33 -6.80 -3.70
CA ARG A 46 7.42 -7.50 -4.99
C ARG A 46 6.53 -8.75 -5.01
N ARG A 47 6.50 -9.52 -3.91
CA ARG A 47 5.58 -10.66 -3.74
C ARG A 47 4.13 -10.21 -3.87
N TYR A 48 3.72 -9.20 -3.10
CA TYR A 48 2.34 -8.67 -3.15
C TYR A 48 1.92 -8.29 -4.57
N VAL A 49 2.76 -7.52 -5.27
CA VAL A 49 2.46 -7.08 -6.64
C VAL A 49 2.39 -8.27 -7.61
N LYS A 50 3.31 -9.23 -7.51
CA LYS A 50 3.30 -10.43 -8.36
C LYS A 50 2.06 -11.28 -8.17
N GLU A 51 1.63 -11.46 -6.93
CA GLU A 51 0.39 -12.19 -6.63
C GLU A 51 -0.84 -11.47 -7.18
N CYS A 52 -0.88 -10.14 -7.13
CA CYS A 52 -1.93 -9.35 -7.77
C CYS A 52 -1.91 -9.48 -9.30
N LEU A 53 -0.72 -9.52 -9.92
CA LEU A 53 -0.56 -9.67 -11.37
C LEU A 53 -0.87 -11.10 -11.87
N ALA A 54 -0.69 -12.13 -11.03
CA ALA A 54 -1.07 -13.50 -11.35
C ALA A 54 -2.60 -13.71 -11.43
N GLY A 55 -3.37 -12.78 -10.85
CA GLY A 55 -4.83 -12.75 -10.96
C GLY A 55 -5.50 -14.02 -10.43
N GLU A 56 -6.52 -14.48 -11.14
CA GLU A 56 -7.25 -15.72 -10.82
C GLU A 56 -6.37 -16.99 -10.77
N THR A 57 -5.26 -17.02 -11.51
CA THR A 57 -4.33 -18.16 -11.53
C THR A 57 -3.35 -18.16 -10.35
N GLY A 58 -3.26 -17.04 -9.64
CA GLY A 58 -2.39 -16.86 -8.48
C GLY A 58 -3.06 -17.23 -7.17
N PRO A 59 -2.32 -17.11 -6.04
CA PRO A 59 -2.85 -17.42 -4.71
C PRO A 59 -3.98 -16.48 -4.27
N ARG A 60 -4.18 -15.34 -4.96
CA ARG A 60 -5.24 -14.38 -4.67
C ARG A 60 -6.60 -14.80 -5.21
N GLY A 61 -6.64 -15.69 -6.22
CA GLY A 61 -7.88 -16.22 -6.81
C GLY A 61 -8.83 -15.16 -7.38
N ARG A 62 -8.30 -13.98 -7.75
CA ARG A 62 -9.07 -12.87 -8.35
C ARG A 62 -8.16 -11.92 -9.11
N ASP A 63 -8.70 -11.24 -10.11
CA ASP A 63 -7.97 -10.23 -10.87
C ASP A 63 -7.88 -8.88 -10.17
N PHE A 64 -6.78 -8.15 -10.42
CA PHE A 64 -6.52 -6.83 -9.85
C PHE A 64 -6.27 -5.78 -10.93
N GLY A 65 -6.83 -4.58 -10.71
CA GLY A 65 -6.50 -3.39 -11.49
C GLY A 65 -5.31 -2.64 -10.90
N MET A 66 -4.37 -2.20 -11.76
CA MET A 66 -3.30 -1.28 -11.36
C MET A 66 -3.72 0.18 -11.65
N ARG A 67 -3.39 1.10 -10.75
CA ARG A 67 -3.48 2.56 -10.98
C ARG A 67 -2.19 3.24 -10.53
N TRP A 68 -1.85 4.38 -11.11
CA TRP A 68 -0.79 5.24 -10.60
C TRP A 68 -0.98 6.66 -11.13
N VAL A 69 -1.54 7.54 -10.28
CA VAL A 69 -1.79 8.95 -10.63
C VAL A 69 -0.60 9.85 -10.27
N ALA A 70 0.36 9.36 -9.49
CA ALA A 70 1.49 10.14 -8.95
C ALA A 70 1.07 11.37 -8.10
N SER A 71 -0.18 11.40 -7.61
CA SER A 71 -0.67 12.38 -6.64
C SER A 71 -1.20 11.65 -5.42
N LEU A 72 -0.55 11.88 -4.27
CA LEU A 72 -0.91 11.24 -3.01
C LEU A 72 -2.37 11.52 -2.61
N ILE A 73 -2.82 12.75 -2.81
CA ILE A 73 -4.19 13.19 -2.49
C ILE A 73 -5.20 12.51 -3.43
N ALA A 74 -4.90 12.41 -4.73
CA ALA A 74 -5.80 11.77 -5.68
C ALA A 74 -5.95 10.26 -5.39
N GLU A 75 -4.85 9.60 -5.01
CA GLU A 75 -4.88 8.19 -4.61
C GLU A 75 -5.61 7.99 -3.28
N ALA A 76 -5.39 8.87 -2.28
CA ALA A 76 -6.12 8.84 -1.02
C ALA A 76 -7.63 9.00 -1.24
N TYR A 77 -8.04 9.97 -2.04
CA TYR A 77 -9.46 10.17 -2.38
C TYR A 77 -10.06 8.95 -3.08
N ARG A 78 -9.36 8.38 -4.07
CA ARG A 78 -9.81 7.16 -4.77
C ARG A 78 -10.01 6.01 -3.80
N VAL A 79 -9.06 5.79 -2.89
CA VAL A 79 -9.12 4.72 -1.89
C VAL A 79 -10.27 4.95 -0.91
N LEU A 80 -10.53 6.18 -0.49
CA LEU A 80 -11.68 6.51 0.36
C LEU A 80 -13.02 6.18 -0.31
N VAL A 81 -13.16 6.47 -1.60
CA VAL A 81 -14.44 6.31 -2.31
C VAL A 81 -14.66 4.89 -2.84
N ARG A 82 -13.59 4.21 -3.29
CA ARG A 82 -13.70 2.93 -4.01
C ARG A 82 -12.93 1.77 -3.38
N GLY A 83 -12.20 2.02 -2.31
CA GLY A 83 -11.25 1.06 -1.77
C GLY A 83 -10.00 0.88 -2.64
N GLY A 84 -9.21 -0.12 -2.26
CA GLY A 84 -7.91 -0.39 -2.86
C GLY A 84 -6.78 -0.10 -1.90
N VAL A 85 -5.56 -0.36 -2.36
CA VAL A 85 -4.35 -0.07 -1.61
C VAL A 85 -3.43 0.84 -2.40
N PHE A 86 -2.78 1.76 -1.72
CA PHE A 86 -1.70 2.57 -2.25
C PHE A 86 -0.39 2.16 -1.58
N LEU A 87 0.67 2.02 -2.37
CA LEU A 87 1.98 1.62 -1.91
C LEU A 87 3.03 2.65 -2.36
N TYR A 88 3.68 3.26 -1.38
CA TYR A 88 4.93 3.99 -1.53
C TYR A 88 5.95 3.41 -0.53
N PRO A 89 6.46 2.19 -0.80
CA PRO A 89 7.30 1.47 0.15
C PRO A 89 8.69 2.09 0.26
N VAL A 90 9.48 1.62 1.23
CA VAL A 90 10.93 1.80 1.18
C VAL A 90 11.45 1.07 -0.05
N ASP A 91 12.36 1.70 -0.78
CA ASP A 91 13.12 1.06 -1.84
C ASP A 91 14.62 1.27 -1.60
N ASP A 92 15.46 0.54 -2.31
CA ASP A 92 16.92 0.59 -2.08
C ASP A 92 17.51 2.01 -2.21
N ARG A 93 16.83 2.92 -2.92
CA ARG A 93 17.25 4.33 -3.07
C ARG A 93 16.75 5.24 -1.95
N SER A 94 15.72 4.83 -1.22
CA SER A 94 15.13 5.61 -0.12
C SER A 94 15.41 5.02 1.26
N ARG A 95 16.13 3.90 1.33
CA ARG A 95 16.48 3.20 2.59
C ARG A 95 17.24 4.11 3.55
N GLU A 96 18.25 4.83 3.07
CA GLU A 96 19.05 5.75 3.89
C GLU A 96 18.24 6.94 4.38
N THR A 97 17.26 7.40 3.60
CA THR A 97 16.41 8.53 3.97
C THR A 97 15.17 8.11 4.74
N GLY A 98 14.97 6.81 5.01
CA GLY A 98 13.80 6.28 5.71
C GLY A 98 12.49 6.37 4.91
N GLY A 99 12.54 6.49 3.58
CA GLY A 99 11.36 6.67 2.72
C GLY A 99 11.38 7.97 1.92
N ARG A 100 10.26 8.32 1.28
CA ARG A 100 10.16 9.49 0.39
C ARG A 100 9.13 10.53 0.81
N LEU A 101 8.11 10.14 1.55
CA LEU A 101 7.03 11.03 1.96
C LEU A 101 7.30 11.55 3.37
N GLY A 102 6.96 12.81 3.64
CA GLY A 102 7.06 13.43 4.94
C GLY A 102 6.05 12.83 5.92
N LEU A 103 6.54 12.38 7.08
CA LEU A 103 5.72 11.76 8.11
C LEU A 103 4.63 12.72 8.61
N LEU A 104 5.02 13.94 9.00
CA LEU A 104 4.12 14.88 9.68
C LEU A 104 3.08 15.53 8.77
N HIS A 105 3.45 15.89 7.54
CA HIS A 105 2.62 16.71 6.65
C HIS A 105 2.00 15.94 5.48
N GLU A 106 2.46 14.71 5.20
CA GLU A 106 1.88 13.87 4.15
C GLU A 106 1.27 12.59 4.73
N ALA A 107 2.04 11.80 5.48
CA ALA A 107 1.59 10.48 5.93
C ALA A 107 0.57 10.55 7.09
N ASN A 108 0.86 11.30 8.16
CA ASN A 108 0.00 11.37 9.35
C ASN A 108 -1.42 11.88 9.05
N PRO A 109 -1.62 12.97 8.28
CA PRO A 109 -2.97 13.46 7.98
C PRO A 109 -3.81 12.43 7.21
N ILE A 110 -3.20 11.78 6.21
CA ILE A 110 -3.90 10.77 5.41
C ILE A 110 -4.14 9.50 6.24
N ALA A 111 -3.16 9.05 7.02
CA ALA A 111 -3.31 7.89 7.90
C ALA A 111 -4.46 8.08 8.88
N PHE A 112 -4.59 9.26 9.49
CA PHE A 112 -5.70 9.58 10.38
C PHE A 112 -7.06 9.43 9.66
N ILE A 113 -7.21 10.02 8.48
CA ILE A 113 -8.46 9.93 7.70
C ILE A 113 -8.76 8.47 7.31
N MET A 114 -7.75 7.72 6.87
CA MET A 114 -7.89 6.32 6.46
C MET A 114 -8.36 5.45 7.61
N GLU A 115 -7.75 5.59 8.79
CA GLU A 115 -8.14 4.82 9.97
C GLU A 115 -9.55 5.20 10.46
N GLN A 116 -9.93 6.48 10.41
CA GLN A 116 -11.30 6.91 10.72
C GLN A 116 -12.33 6.34 9.73
N ALA A 117 -11.94 6.12 8.48
CA ALA A 117 -12.78 5.48 7.46
C ALA A 117 -12.75 3.93 7.51
N GLY A 118 -12.12 3.32 8.53
CA GLY A 118 -12.05 1.87 8.68
C GLY A 118 -10.89 1.20 7.94
N GLY A 119 -10.12 1.95 7.15
CA GLY A 119 -8.90 1.46 6.51
C GLY A 119 -7.75 1.27 7.50
N ALA A 120 -6.55 1.09 6.95
CA ALA A 120 -5.30 1.00 7.70
C ALA A 120 -4.17 1.75 6.98
N ALA A 121 -3.14 2.13 7.74
CA ALA A 121 -1.98 2.86 7.25
C ALA A 121 -0.70 2.42 7.98
N ILE A 122 0.28 1.93 7.23
CA ILE A 122 1.52 1.33 7.76
C ILE A 122 2.77 1.82 7.00
N THR A 123 3.92 1.68 7.63
CA THR A 123 5.25 1.80 7.02
C THR A 123 5.66 0.57 6.20
N GLY A 124 4.88 -0.50 6.32
CA GLY A 124 5.26 -1.87 5.98
C GLY A 124 5.57 -2.70 7.22
N ARG A 125 6.01 -2.08 8.32
CA ARG A 125 6.41 -2.79 9.57
C ARG A 125 5.62 -2.36 10.80
N SER A 126 5.26 -1.08 10.87
CA SER A 126 4.56 -0.45 11.99
C SER A 126 3.43 0.44 11.47
N ARG A 127 2.48 0.78 12.33
CA ARG A 127 1.42 1.75 12.01
C ARG A 127 2.01 3.15 11.88
N ILE A 128 1.44 3.94 10.97
CA ILE A 128 1.93 5.30 10.71
C ILE A 128 1.73 6.19 11.93
N LEU A 129 0.54 6.14 12.54
CA LEU A 129 0.18 7.00 13.67
C LEU A 129 0.88 6.61 14.99
N ASP A 130 1.51 5.44 15.05
CA ASP A 130 2.30 5.00 16.22
C ASP A 130 3.77 5.45 16.14
N GLN A 131 4.19 6.08 15.03
CA GLN A 131 5.56 6.58 14.89
C GLN A 131 5.75 7.89 15.66
N GLU A 132 6.65 7.88 16.64
CA GLU A 132 7.15 9.11 17.27
C GLU A 132 8.11 9.84 16.30
N PRO A 133 7.80 11.07 15.88
CA PRO A 133 8.64 11.81 14.95
C PRO A 133 9.92 12.30 15.64
N THR A 134 11.07 12.09 15.00
CA THR A 134 12.39 12.58 15.47
C THR A 134 12.83 13.88 14.81
N ASP A 135 12.23 14.25 13.66
CA ASP A 135 12.54 15.45 12.89
C ASP A 135 11.30 15.99 12.16
N LEU A 136 11.24 17.31 11.94
CA LEU A 136 10.13 17.97 11.24
C LEU A 136 9.97 17.48 9.79
N HIS A 137 11.08 17.17 9.14
CA HIS A 137 11.17 16.70 7.76
C HIS A 137 11.45 15.19 7.67
N GLN A 138 11.22 14.45 8.76
CA GLN A 138 11.35 12.99 8.76
C GLN A 138 10.53 12.38 7.62
N ARG A 139 11.18 11.53 6.83
CA ARG A 139 10.52 10.76 5.78
C ARG A 139 10.11 9.40 6.29
N THR A 140 9.10 8.83 5.65
CA THR A 140 8.54 7.53 5.98
C THR A 140 8.09 6.82 4.68
N PRO A 141 8.19 5.48 4.60
CA PRO A 141 7.39 4.72 3.66
C PRO A 141 5.92 4.82 4.03
N PHE A 142 5.03 4.72 3.04
CA PHE A 142 3.61 4.88 3.28
C PHE A 142 2.79 3.92 2.44
N ILE A 143 2.10 3.03 3.13
CA ILE A 143 1.18 2.05 2.55
C ILE A 143 -0.16 2.22 3.26
N PHE A 144 -1.24 2.47 2.52
CA PHE A 144 -2.55 2.69 3.11
C PHE A 144 -3.69 2.18 2.24
N GLY A 145 -4.84 1.95 2.87
CA GLY A 145 -6.11 1.71 2.19
C GLY A 145 -6.95 0.62 2.84
N SER A 146 -7.56 -0.23 2.01
CA SER A 146 -8.39 -1.36 2.43
C SER A 146 -7.66 -2.23 3.45
N ARG A 147 -8.26 -2.39 4.64
CA ARG A 147 -7.60 -3.00 5.80
C ARG A 147 -7.03 -4.39 5.50
N GLY A 148 -7.80 -5.26 4.85
CA GLY A 148 -7.36 -6.62 4.52
C GLY A 148 -6.16 -6.65 3.59
N GLU A 149 -6.05 -5.71 2.65
CA GLU A 149 -4.88 -5.60 1.77
C GLU A 149 -3.65 -5.09 2.52
N VAL A 150 -3.83 -4.09 3.39
CA VAL A 150 -2.75 -3.50 4.19
C VAL A 150 -2.20 -4.51 5.20
N GLU A 151 -3.07 -5.25 5.88
CA GLU A 151 -2.69 -6.31 6.82
C GLU A 151 -1.97 -7.46 6.14
N LEU A 152 -2.38 -7.85 4.92
CA LEU A 152 -1.67 -8.85 4.13
C LEU A 152 -0.23 -8.39 3.80
N ILE A 153 -0.07 -7.13 3.38
CA ILE A 153 1.26 -6.56 3.11
C ILE A 153 2.09 -6.50 4.39
N HIS A 154 1.49 -6.15 5.53
CA HIS A 154 2.17 -6.14 6.83
C HIS A 154 2.65 -7.54 7.22
N ALA A 155 1.82 -8.57 7.02
CA ALA A 155 2.17 -9.95 7.26
C ALA A 155 3.37 -10.39 6.39
N TYR A 156 3.39 -10.02 5.11
CA TYR A 156 4.52 -10.32 4.22
C TYR A 156 5.83 -9.67 4.67
N HIS A 157 5.79 -8.46 5.23
CA HIS A 157 6.99 -7.84 5.81
C HIS A 157 7.42 -8.55 7.08
N LYS A 158 6.48 -8.95 7.93
CA LYS A 158 6.76 -9.70 9.16
C LYS A 158 7.41 -11.05 8.85
N ASP A 159 6.85 -11.81 7.93
CA ASP A 159 7.38 -13.12 7.54
C ASP A 159 8.78 -13.02 6.96
N TYR A 160 9.01 -12.03 6.10
CA TYR A 160 10.33 -11.75 5.55
C TYR A 160 11.38 -11.40 6.62
N VAL A 161 11.02 -10.56 7.60
CA VAL A 161 11.94 -10.19 8.71
C VAL A 161 12.23 -11.39 9.62
N GLU A 162 11.24 -12.24 9.86
CA GLU A 162 11.39 -13.43 10.70
C GLU A 162 12.02 -14.61 9.95
N GLY A 163 12.33 -14.45 8.65
CA GLY A 163 12.88 -15.52 7.82
C GLY A 163 11.89 -16.64 7.53
N ARG A 164 10.58 -16.41 7.79
CA ARG A 164 9.53 -17.33 7.40
C ARG A 164 9.32 -17.21 5.90
N ASP A 165 9.17 -18.35 5.24
CA ASP A 165 8.89 -18.42 3.80
C ASP A 165 10.02 -17.92 2.87
N SER A 166 11.29 -18.20 3.23
CA SER A 166 12.47 -17.83 2.43
C SER A 166 12.36 -18.25 0.96
N ASN A 167 11.74 -19.39 0.68
CA ASN A 167 11.56 -19.93 -0.66
C ASN A 167 10.51 -19.17 -1.50
N SER A 168 9.57 -18.45 -0.88
CA SER A 168 8.57 -17.64 -1.60
C SER A 168 9.16 -16.34 -2.17
N TYR A 169 10.24 -15.85 -1.56
CA TYR A 169 10.94 -14.63 -2.00
C TYR A 169 12.08 -14.92 -2.98
N ASP A 170 12.51 -16.18 -3.07
CA ASP A 170 13.54 -16.62 -4.00
C ASP A 170 12.94 -16.78 -5.40
N PHE A 171 13.35 -15.90 -6.30
CA PHE A 171 13.11 -16.09 -7.72
C PHE A 171 14.20 -17.03 -8.21
N PRO A 172 13.89 -18.22 -8.77
CA PRO A 172 14.90 -18.99 -9.44
C PRO A 172 15.48 -18.13 -10.56
N LEU A 173 16.71 -17.65 -10.36
CA LEU A 173 17.52 -16.92 -11.34
C LEU A 173 17.70 -17.72 -12.64
N PHE A 174 17.37 -19.01 -12.60
CA PHE A 174 17.23 -19.91 -13.72
C PHE A 174 15.82 -20.48 -13.72
N GLY A 175 14.93 -19.88 -14.51
CA GLY A 175 13.69 -20.56 -14.88
C GLY A 175 14.03 -21.94 -15.46
N ASN A 176 13.40 -22.99 -14.93
CA ASN A 176 13.29 -24.34 -15.46
C ASN A 176 14.20 -24.66 -16.66
N ARG A 177 15.47 -25.00 -16.40
CA ARG A 177 16.21 -25.92 -17.25
C ARG A 177 16.38 -27.23 -16.48
N SER A 178 15.29 -27.96 -16.28
CA SER A 178 15.41 -29.41 -16.09
C SER A 178 15.83 -29.99 -17.45
N LEU A 179 17.14 -30.01 -17.69
CA LEU A 179 17.79 -30.60 -18.86
C LEU A 179 17.87 -32.13 -18.77
N PHE A 180 16.90 -32.75 -18.11
CA PHE A 180 16.76 -34.20 -18.04
C PHE A 180 15.28 -34.55 -18.15
N ARG A 181 14.86 -34.99 -19.35
CA ARG A 181 13.77 -35.95 -19.48
C ARG A 181 14.37 -37.29 -19.03
N ASN A 182 13.81 -37.86 -17.97
CA ASN A 182 13.98 -39.29 -17.71
C ASN A 182 12.96 -40.03 -18.58
N GLU A 183 13.40 -40.51 -19.74
CA GLU A 183 12.99 -41.79 -20.31
C GLU A 183 14.25 -42.56 -20.69
#